data_AF-A0A3D1VKA8-F1
#
_entry.id   AF-A0A3D1VKA8-F1
#
_cell.length_a   1.000
_cell.length_b   1.000
_cell.length_c   1.000
_cell.angle_alpha   90.00
_cell.angle_beta   90.00
_cell.angle_gamma   90.00
#
_symmetry.space_group_name_H-M   'P 1'
#
loop_
_entity.id
_entity.type
_entity.pdbx_description
1 polymer ?
#
loop_
_entity_poly.entity_id
_entity_poly.type
_entity_poly.pdbx_seq_one_letter_code
_entity_poly.pdbx_strand_id
1 'polypeptide(L)'
;MSSNEKLIAFQQQYRGKTASVIGIGISNKPLITFLLDNLLSVVARDKKEKSAIDGAVALEENGVKLVCGEKYLNDLHEDIIFRTPGMRPDQPALMDAKEKGSVITSEIELLFDLCPCPIFAVTGSDGKTTTTTLVS
;
A
#
# COMPACT_ATOMS: atom_id res chain seq x y z
N MET A 1 23.89 -7.49 -13.29
CA MET A 1 22.71 -6.90 -12.63
C MET A 1 22.48 -7.70 -11.36
N SER A 2 22.68 -7.10 -10.19
CA SER A 2 22.44 -7.78 -8.91
C SER A 2 20.94 -7.99 -8.76
N SER A 3 20.46 -9.23 -8.77
CA SER A 3 19.07 -9.55 -8.45
C SER A 3 18.77 -9.07 -7.02
N ASN A 4 17.66 -8.35 -6.83
CA ASN A 4 17.22 -7.94 -5.49
C ASN A 4 16.57 -9.14 -4.80
N GLU A 5 17.32 -9.84 -3.94
CA GLU A 5 16.85 -11.03 -3.22
C GLU A 5 15.60 -10.76 -2.36
N LYS A 6 15.50 -9.56 -1.77
CA LYS A 6 14.35 -9.15 -0.96
C LYS A 6 13.07 -9.05 -1.79
N LEU A 7 13.18 -8.54 -3.01
CA LEU A 7 12.05 -8.47 -3.94
C LEU A 7 11.59 -9.86 -4.37
N ILE A 8 12.53 -10.78 -4.65
CA ILE A 8 12.20 -12.16 -5.01
C ILE A 8 11.50 -12.87 -3.84
N ALA A 9 11.99 -12.68 -2.61
CA ALA A 9 11.35 -13.22 -1.42
C ALA A 9 9.92 -12.68 -1.24
N PHE A 10 9.72 -11.37 -1.41
CA PHE A 10 8.39 -10.75 -1.36
C PHE A 10 7.44 -11.37 -2.40
N GLN A 11 7.90 -11.50 -3.65
CA GLN A 11 7.13 -12.12 -4.72
C GLN A 11 6.74 -13.56 -4.37
N GLN A 12 7.67 -14.38 -3.90
CA GLN A 12 7.38 -15.76 -3.50
C GLN A 12 6.37 -15.83 -2.34
N GLN A 13 6.45 -14.90 -1.39
CA GLN A 13 5.58 -14.87 -0.22
C GLN A 13 4.14 -14.41 -0.52
N TYR A 14 3.97 -13.48 -1.46
CA TYR A 14 2.68 -12.80 -1.67
C TYR A 14 2.06 -13.00 -3.06
N ARG A 15 2.73 -13.65 -4.01
CA ARG A 15 2.14 -13.95 -5.32
C ARG A 15 0.82 -14.70 -5.18
N GLY A 16 -0.24 -14.20 -5.83
CA GLY A 16 -1.59 -14.78 -5.78
C GLY A 16 -2.35 -14.50 -4.48
N LYS A 17 -1.78 -13.74 -3.54
CA LYS A 17 -2.46 -13.31 -2.32
C LYS A 17 -3.27 -12.03 -2.51
N THR A 18 -4.06 -11.71 -1.50
CA THR A 18 -4.85 -10.49 -1.44
C THR A 18 -4.11 -9.40 -0.67
N ALA A 19 -4.16 -8.17 -1.17
CA ALA A 19 -3.62 -7.01 -0.49
C ALA A 19 -4.70 -5.95 -0.31
N SER A 20 -4.77 -5.34 0.86
CA SER A 20 -5.56 -4.13 1.07
C SER A 20 -4.69 -2.89 1.19
N VAL A 21 -5.08 -1.80 0.54
CA VAL A 21 -4.41 -0.50 0.66
C VAL A 21 -5.40 0.50 1.23
N ILE A 22 -5.14 0.98 2.44
CA ILE A 22 -6.04 1.86 3.19
C ILE A 22 -5.57 3.31 3.03
N GLY A 23 -6.39 4.09 2.33
CA GLY A 23 -6.15 5.47 1.91
C GLY A 23 -5.68 5.52 0.47
N ILE A 24 -6.53 5.96 -0.45
CA ILE A 24 -6.24 6.07 -1.89
C ILE A 24 -5.79 7.51 -2.17
N GLY A 25 -4.68 7.90 -1.55
CA GLY A 25 -4.00 9.16 -1.83
C GLY A 25 -3.09 9.07 -3.06
N ILE A 26 -2.50 10.21 -3.47
CA ILE A 26 -1.53 10.27 -4.56
C ILE A 26 -0.33 9.32 -4.28
N SER A 27 0.12 9.25 -3.03
CA SER A 27 1.26 8.44 -2.60
C SER A 27 1.03 6.93 -2.72
N ASN A 28 -0.22 6.45 -2.62
CA ASN A 28 -0.50 5.01 -2.63
C ASN A 28 -0.80 4.43 -4.03
N LYS A 29 -0.90 5.27 -5.07
CA LYS A 29 -1.09 4.78 -6.44
C LYS A 29 0.10 3.93 -6.93
N PRO A 30 1.37 4.36 -6.76
CA PRO A 30 2.53 3.53 -7.08
C PRO A 30 2.55 2.21 -6.32
N LEU A 31 2.16 2.21 -5.04
CA LEU A 31 2.03 0.98 -4.25
C LEU A 31 1.00 0.03 -4.85
N ILE A 32 -0.18 0.52 -5.23
CA ILE A 32 -1.22 -0.31 -5.86
C ILE A 32 -0.70 -0.93 -7.16
N THR A 33 -0.07 -0.14 -8.03
CA THR A 33 0.54 -0.64 -9.27
C THR A 33 1.60 -1.70 -8.98
N PHE A 34 2.50 -1.45 -8.04
CA PHE A 34 3.52 -2.42 -7.62
C PHE A 34 2.89 -3.74 -7.16
N LEU A 35 1.83 -3.71 -6.35
CA LEU A 35 1.17 -4.93 -5.86
C LEU A 35 0.52 -5.71 -7.02
N LEU A 36 -0.12 -5.03 -7.97
CA LEU A 36 -0.69 -5.65 -9.17
C LEU A 36 0.40 -6.29 -10.04
N ASP A 37 1.51 -5.60 -10.27
CA ASP A 37 2.65 -6.11 -11.06
C ASP A 37 3.28 -7.35 -10.43
N ASN A 38 3.19 -7.47 -9.10
CA ASN A 38 3.64 -8.65 -8.35
C ASN A 38 2.54 -9.73 -8.20
N LEU A 39 1.45 -9.62 -8.95
CA LEU A 39 0.35 -10.58 -9.06
C LEU A 39 -0.46 -10.75 -7.76
N LEU A 40 -0.65 -9.67 -7.01
CA LEU A 40 -1.59 -9.64 -5.90
C LEU A 40 -2.96 -9.13 -6.36
N SER A 41 -4.02 -9.62 -5.73
CA SER A 41 -5.37 -9.06 -5.88
C SER A 41 -5.52 -7.89 -4.91
N VAL A 42 -5.71 -6.68 -5.43
CA VAL A 42 -5.70 -5.45 -4.61
C VAL A 42 -7.11 -4.95 -4.31
N VAL A 43 -7.36 -4.69 -3.02
CA VAL A 43 -8.56 -4.01 -2.51
C VAL A 43 -8.14 -2.64 -1.96
N ALA A 44 -8.43 -1.59 -2.69
CA ALA A 44 -8.14 -0.23 -2.26
C ALA A 44 -9.34 0.34 -1.49
N ARG A 45 -9.08 0.87 -0.29
CA ARG A 45 -10.10 1.29 0.67
C ARG A 45 -9.91 2.75 1.03
N ASP A 46 -10.96 3.58 0.94
CA ASP A 46 -10.88 5.00 1.34
C ASP A 46 -12.15 5.45 2.08
N LYS A 47 -12.00 6.38 3.02
CA LYS A 47 -13.15 6.97 3.71
C LYS A 47 -13.99 7.84 2.77
N LYS A 48 -13.37 8.47 1.78
CA LYS A 48 -14.05 9.27 0.76
C LYS A 48 -14.98 8.40 -0.07
N GLU A 49 -16.02 9.02 -0.59
CA GLU A 49 -16.85 8.41 -1.62
C GLU A 49 -16.06 8.22 -2.91
N LYS A 50 -16.42 7.18 -3.68
CA LYS A 50 -15.76 6.82 -4.94
C LYS A 50 -15.65 8.00 -5.92
N SER A 51 -16.66 8.87 -5.98
CA SER A 51 -16.68 10.05 -6.85
C SER A 51 -15.64 11.12 -6.47
N ALA A 52 -15.13 11.10 -5.23
CA ALA A 52 -14.13 12.02 -4.73
C ALA A 52 -12.70 11.45 -4.77
N ILE A 53 -12.52 10.27 -5.37
CA ILE A 53 -11.23 9.59 -5.51
C ILE A 53 -10.70 9.79 -6.93
N ASP A 54 -9.60 10.52 -7.04
CA ASP A 54 -8.97 10.81 -8.33
C ASP A 54 -8.43 9.53 -8.97
N GLY A 55 -8.96 9.17 -10.14
CA GLY A 55 -8.55 7.98 -10.87
C GLY A 55 -9.21 6.68 -10.40
N ALA A 56 -10.29 6.75 -9.62
CA ALA A 56 -11.07 5.56 -9.20
C ALA A 56 -11.45 4.65 -10.37
N VAL A 57 -11.91 5.22 -11.49
CA VAL A 57 -12.29 4.47 -12.70
C VAL A 57 -11.09 3.70 -13.25
N ALA A 58 -9.94 4.36 -13.41
CA ALA A 58 -8.73 3.72 -13.90
C ALA A 58 -8.26 2.59 -12.97
N LEU A 59 -8.38 2.75 -11.64
CA LEU A 59 -8.04 1.68 -10.69
C LEU A 59 -8.92 0.44 -10.91
N GLU A 60 -10.22 0.62 -11.05
CA GLU A 60 -11.14 -0.51 -11.31
C GLU A 60 -10.90 -1.17 -12.66
N GLU A 61 -10.61 -0.38 -13.70
CA GLU A 61 -10.23 -0.90 -15.03
C GLU A 61 -8.96 -1.76 -14.98
N ASN A 62 -8.04 -1.48 -14.05
CA ASN A 62 -6.87 -2.29 -13.77
C ASN A 62 -7.14 -3.47 -12.82
N GLY A 63 -8.41 -3.76 -12.50
CA GLY A 63 -8.81 -4.89 -11.67
C GLY A 63 -8.74 -4.65 -10.15
N VAL A 64 -8.56 -3.41 -9.71
CA VAL A 64 -8.55 -3.06 -8.28
C VAL A 64 -9.99 -2.99 -7.78
N LYS A 65 -10.29 -3.68 -6.68
CA LYS A 65 -11.57 -3.55 -5.99
C LYS A 65 -11.57 -2.28 -5.12
N LEU A 66 -12.55 -1.42 -5.28
CA LEU A 66 -12.73 -0.23 -4.44
C LEU A 66 -13.75 -0.47 -3.32
N VAL A 67 -13.40 -0.08 -2.10
CA VAL A 67 -14.33 -0.02 -0.94
C VAL A 67 -14.28 1.39 -0.36
N CYS A 68 -15.37 2.13 -0.50
CA CYS A 68 -15.42 3.56 -0.22
C CYS A 68 -16.45 3.90 0.88
N GLY A 69 -16.35 5.11 1.44
CA GLY A 69 -17.32 5.67 2.38
C GLY A 69 -17.03 5.37 3.86
N GLU A 70 -17.99 5.67 4.74
CA GLU A 70 -17.81 5.56 6.20
C GLU A 70 -17.49 4.13 6.71
N LYS A 71 -17.83 3.10 5.92
CA LYS A 71 -17.62 1.68 6.27
C LYS A 71 -16.41 1.06 5.57
N TYR A 72 -15.49 1.87 5.06
CA TYR A 72 -14.33 1.38 4.29
C TYR A 72 -13.44 0.36 5.01
N LEU A 73 -13.43 0.36 6.35
CA LEU A 73 -12.68 -0.60 7.18
C LEU A 73 -13.46 -1.87 7.53
N ASN A 74 -14.73 -1.98 7.15
CA ASN A 74 -15.51 -3.18 7.42
C ASN A 74 -15.00 -4.36 6.59
N ASP A 75 -15.10 -5.57 7.13
CA ASP A 75 -14.67 -6.81 6.47
C ASP A 75 -13.23 -6.73 5.97
N LEU A 76 -12.32 -6.24 6.81
CA LEU A 76 -10.88 -6.20 6.52
C LEU A 76 -10.28 -7.57 6.85
N HIS A 77 -9.77 -8.27 5.85
CA HIS A 77 -9.33 -9.68 5.99
C HIS A 77 -8.27 -10.10 4.95
N GLU A 78 -7.75 -9.16 4.18
CA GLU A 78 -6.74 -9.42 3.17
C GLU A 78 -5.42 -9.89 3.80
N ASP A 79 -4.63 -10.69 3.08
CA ASP A 79 -3.41 -11.33 3.60
C ASP A 79 -2.36 -10.31 4.08
N ILE A 80 -2.25 -9.18 3.36
CA ILE A 80 -1.39 -8.06 3.71
C ILE A 80 -2.19 -6.75 3.59
N ILE A 81 -2.07 -5.89 4.60
CA ILE A 81 -2.82 -4.64 4.71
C ILE A 81 -1.83 -3.50 4.89
N PHE A 82 -1.86 -2.56 3.94
CA PHE A 82 -1.07 -1.35 3.93
C PHE A 82 -1.89 -0.19 4.51
N ARG A 83 -1.58 0.20 5.74
CA ARG A 83 -2.18 1.39 6.36
C ARG A 83 -1.46 2.65 5.89
N THR A 84 -2.20 3.74 5.75
CA THR A 84 -1.61 5.08 5.63
C THR A 84 -0.80 5.40 6.90
N PRO A 85 0.41 6.01 6.81
CA PRO A 85 1.28 6.26 7.97
C PRO A 85 0.63 6.99 9.15
N GLY A 86 -0.33 7.89 8.88
CA GLY A 86 -1.09 8.62 9.91
C GLY A 86 -2.23 7.83 10.57
N MET A 87 -2.53 6.62 10.11
CA MET A 87 -3.56 5.77 10.71
C MET A 87 -3.00 5.08 11.95
N ARG A 88 -3.75 5.19 13.06
CA ARG A 88 -3.39 4.54 14.31
C ARG A 88 -3.41 3.01 14.15
N PRO A 89 -2.39 2.28 14.62
CA PRO A 89 -2.33 0.82 14.49
C PRO A 89 -3.30 0.09 15.42
N ASP A 90 -3.81 0.75 16.47
CA ASP A 90 -4.75 0.21 17.45
C ASP A 90 -6.23 0.40 17.05
N GLN A 91 -6.50 0.66 15.77
CA GLN A 91 -7.87 0.64 15.25
C GLN A 91 -8.45 -0.78 15.37
N PRO A 92 -9.67 -0.94 15.91
CA PRO A 92 -10.26 -2.26 16.12
C PRO A 92 -10.27 -3.16 14.87
N ALA A 93 -10.54 -2.59 13.70
CA ALA A 93 -10.52 -3.33 12.42
C ALA A 93 -9.13 -3.86 12.05
N LEU A 94 -8.07 -3.09 12.32
CA LEU A 94 -6.68 -3.53 12.07
C LEU A 94 -6.26 -4.61 13.06
N MET A 95 -6.69 -4.48 14.32
CA MET A 95 -6.41 -5.47 15.36
C MET A 95 -7.10 -6.81 15.05
N ASP A 96 -8.38 -6.78 14.70
CA ASP A 96 -9.15 -7.96 14.31
C ASP A 96 -8.56 -8.66 13.07
N ALA A 97 -8.20 -7.89 12.03
CA ALA A 97 -7.53 -8.44 10.86
C ALA A 97 -6.18 -9.10 11.22
N LYS A 98 -5.39 -8.45 12.08
CA LYS A 98 -4.12 -9.00 12.56
C LYS A 98 -4.30 -10.30 13.35
N GLU A 99 -5.31 -10.36 14.24
CA GLU A 99 -5.65 -11.58 14.99
C GLU A 99 -6.08 -12.73 14.08
N LYS A 100 -6.69 -12.41 12.93
CA LYS A 100 -7.07 -13.38 11.89
C LYS A 100 -5.92 -13.77 10.95
N GLY A 101 -4.72 -13.22 11.16
CA GLY A 101 -3.50 -13.59 10.43
C GLY A 101 -3.05 -12.61 9.36
N SER A 102 -3.73 -11.47 9.19
CA SER A 102 -3.28 -10.44 8.24
C SER A 102 -1.98 -9.78 8.71
N VAL A 103 -1.07 -9.55 7.75
CA VAL A 103 0.13 -8.74 8.00
C VAL A 103 -0.22 -7.27 7.86
N ILE A 104 -0.11 -6.49 8.93
CA ILE A 104 -0.33 -5.04 8.91
C ILE A 104 1.01 -4.33 8.73
N THR A 105 1.14 -3.54 7.67
CA THR A 105 2.35 -2.77 7.31
C THR A 105 1.97 -1.44 6.64
N SER A 106 2.92 -0.72 6.06
CA SER A 106 2.73 0.52 5.33
C SER A 106 3.64 0.60 4.10
N GLU A 107 3.34 1.51 3.16
CA GLU A 107 4.18 1.75 1.98
C GLU A 107 5.64 2.00 2.36
N ILE A 108 5.85 2.82 3.40
CA ILE A 108 7.16 3.21 3.89
C ILE A 108 7.91 1.98 4.45
N GLU A 109 7.25 1.16 5.27
CA GLU A 109 7.84 -0.08 5.79
C GLU A 109 8.21 -1.06 4.67
N LEU A 110 7.35 -1.22 3.65
CA LEU A 110 7.66 -2.03 2.48
C LEU A 110 8.87 -1.49 1.70
N LEU A 111 8.95 -0.16 1.53
CA LEU A 111 10.10 0.46 0.88
C LEU A 111 11.39 0.18 1.65
N PHE A 112 11.38 0.32 2.98
CA PHE A 112 12.50 -0.02 3.86
C PHE A 112 12.91 -1.50 3.72
N ASP A 113 11.93 -2.40 3.69
CA ASP A 113 12.16 -3.84 3.58
C ASP A 113 12.78 -4.22 2.23
N LEU A 114 12.27 -3.64 1.13
CA LEU A 114 12.70 -3.96 -0.23
C LEU A 114 13.97 -3.23 -0.67
N CYS A 115 14.34 -2.13 -0.01
CA CYS A 115 15.51 -1.35 -0.37
C CYS A 115 16.80 -2.14 -0.05
N PRO A 116 17.68 -2.39 -1.04
CA PRO A 116 18.95 -3.08 -0.82
C PRO A 116 20.10 -2.13 -0.46
N CYS A 117 19.90 -0.80 -0.44
CA CYS A 117 20.94 0.21 -0.23
C CYS A 117 20.71 1.06 1.04
N PRO A 118 21.73 1.81 1.55
CA PRO A 118 21.57 2.68 2.72
C PRO A 118 20.55 3.79 2.44
N ILE A 119 19.55 3.93 3.31
CA ILE A 119 18.49 4.92 3.15
C ILE A 119 18.94 6.25 3.74
N PHE A 120 19.12 7.25 2.87
CA PHE A 120 19.35 8.63 3.26
C PHE A 120 18.00 9.33 3.40
N ALA A 121 17.48 9.44 4.63
CA ALA A 121 16.26 10.17 4.91
C ALA A 121 16.52 11.69 4.83
N VAL A 122 15.97 12.35 3.81
CA VAL A 122 15.99 13.83 3.71
C VAL A 122 14.73 14.38 4.37
N THR A 123 14.85 14.92 5.60
CA THR A 123 13.75 15.62 6.26
C THR A 123 13.92 17.14 6.07
N GLY A 124 12.99 17.79 5.38
CA GLY A 124 12.91 19.26 5.30
C GLY A 124 11.46 19.73 5.42
N SER A 125 11.16 20.70 6.30
CA SER A 125 9.80 21.08 6.69
C SER A 125 9.01 21.89 5.65
N ASP A 126 9.66 22.44 4.61
CA ASP A 126 9.01 23.04 3.44
C ASP A 126 9.83 22.75 2.18
N GLY A 127 9.21 22.17 1.14
CA GLY A 127 9.84 21.89 -0.17
C GLY A 127 9.94 20.42 -0.65
N LYS A 128 9.19 19.47 -0.07
CA LYS A 128 9.34 18.02 -0.35
C LYS A 128 8.81 17.49 -1.71
N THR A 129 8.16 18.30 -2.54
CA THR A 129 7.53 17.80 -3.78
C THR A 129 8.44 17.79 -5.01
N THR A 130 9.68 18.29 -4.94
CA THR A 130 10.53 18.50 -6.14
C THR A 130 11.91 17.83 -6.07
N THR A 131 12.16 16.91 -5.13
CA THR A 131 13.52 16.33 -4.97
C THR A 131 13.49 14.81 -4.77
N THR A 132 12.79 14.08 -5.63
CA THR A 132 12.88 12.62 -5.71
C THR A 132 12.95 12.11 -7.15
N THR A 133 13.58 12.88 -8.06
CA THR A 133 13.75 12.49 -9.49
C THR A 133 15.19 12.18 -9.87
N LEU A 134 16.13 12.00 -8.93
CA LEU A 134 17.52 11.76 -9.30
C LEU A 134 18.26 10.86 -8.30
N VAL A 135 17.98 9.56 -8.38
CA VAL A 135 19.01 8.53 -8.16
C VAL A 135 18.94 7.60 -9.37
N SER A 136 19.50 8.06 -10.48
CA SER A 136 19.85 7.24 -11.65
C SER A 136 21.30 6.82 -11.55
#